data_AF-A0A4C1WDM4-F1
#
_entry.id   AF-A0A4C1WDM4-F1
#
_cell.length_a   1.000
_cell.length_b   1.000
_cell.length_c   1.000
_cell.angle_alpha   90.00
_cell.angle_beta   90.00
_cell.angle_gamma   90.00
#
_symmetry.space_group_name_H-M   'P 1'
#
loop_
_entity.id
_entity.type
_entity.pdbx_description
1 polymer ?
#
loop_
_entity_poly.entity_id
_entity_poly.type
_entity_poly.pdbx_seq_one_letter_code
_entity_poly.pdbx_strand_id
1 'polypeptide(L)'
;MRHMVTAAHSQPQRSHQRATGHSGGKVYLMERDQVDGKGRGRSAPPEVSLDEMQQRKMLLHIGILRECELKLKAALLELKASKEMCDCLISERDDHETEIRSVIFMNTKLKGELAEMDEKCNDLTDQRDRLQVLVSEMDDCQNHYEQSLLQIQVLQEEDAHEIVLFADDTSLIFKVKRQQPTYDDVNNAISKVEKWFTANNLLLNEMKTKCIRFSLPNVRHGSGTISVRSKELEFVNSTVFLGITLDDRFQWGPHIKNFPVAEAGRSRNLQARTSYIP
;
A
#
# COMPACT_ATOMS: atom_id res chain seq x y z
N MET A 1 14.34 30.97 4.87
CA MET A 1 15.75 31.39 4.80
C MET A 1 16.63 30.20 5.18
N ARG A 2 17.18 29.50 4.17
CA ARG A 2 18.46 28.77 4.16
C ARG A 2 18.63 28.27 2.73
N HIS A 3 19.52 28.95 2.04
CA HIS A 3 19.91 28.69 0.67
C HIS A 3 20.86 27.49 0.62
N MET A 4 20.78 26.70 -0.45
CA MET A 4 21.88 25.87 -0.89
C MET A 4 22.04 26.08 -2.40
N VAL A 5 23.19 26.66 -2.74
CA VAL A 5 23.67 26.99 -4.09
C VAL A 5 24.89 26.12 -4.33
N THR A 6 24.96 25.39 -5.45
CA THR A 6 26.23 24.97 -6.10
C THR A 6 25.87 24.46 -7.51
N ALA A 7 26.09 25.23 -8.59
CA ALA A 7 27.31 25.53 -9.36
C ALA A 7 27.56 24.58 -10.53
N ALA A 8 27.80 25.19 -11.68
CA ALA A 8 28.05 24.61 -12.99
C ALA A 8 29.47 24.03 -13.14
N HIS A 9 29.61 23.05 -14.02
CA HIS A 9 30.84 22.57 -14.68
C HIS A 9 30.39 21.69 -15.87
N SER A 10 31.11 21.49 -16.97
CA SER A 10 32.23 22.14 -17.66
C SER A 10 32.42 21.32 -18.95
N GLN A 11 32.92 21.96 -20.01
CA GLN A 11 33.35 21.31 -21.26
C GLN A 11 34.34 20.16 -21.00
N PRO A 12 34.41 19.14 -21.87
CA PRO A 12 35.59 18.29 -21.94
C PRO A 12 36.58 18.86 -22.97
N GLN A 13 37.69 19.39 -22.46
CA GLN A 13 38.97 19.32 -23.17
C GLN A 13 39.52 17.90 -23.01
N ARG A 14 39.94 17.27 -24.11
CA ARG A 14 40.83 16.09 -24.09
C ARG A 14 42.17 16.48 -24.69
N SER A 15 43.23 16.31 -23.90
CA SER A 15 44.62 16.33 -24.36
C SER A 15 45.32 15.02 -23.96
N HIS A 16 46.13 14.55 -24.92
CA HIS A 16 47.26 13.61 -24.80
C HIS A 16 46.94 12.09 -24.66
N GLN A 17 47.63 11.18 -25.36
CA GLN A 17 49.06 11.21 -25.74
C GLN A 17 49.42 10.17 -26.83
N ARG A 18 50.40 10.55 -27.70
CA ARG A 18 51.46 9.74 -28.38
C ARG A 18 51.06 8.64 -29.38
N ALA A 19 51.77 8.37 -30.48
CA ALA A 19 53.04 8.77 -31.09
C ALA A 19 52.95 8.38 -32.60
N THR A 20 53.72 8.81 -33.60
CA THR A 20 55.18 8.98 -33.77
C THR A 20 55.44 9.79 -35.06
N GLY A 21 56.66 10.34 -35.17
CA GLY A 21 57.18 11.21 -36.24
C GLY A 21 56.95 10.78 -37.70
N HIS A 22 57.12 11.67 -38.67
CA HIS A 22 58.40 12.32 -38.92
C HIS A 22 58.25 13.73 -39.50
N SER A 23 58.96 14.65 -38.87
CA SER A 23 59.36 15.95 -39.43
C SER A 23 60.38 15.74 -40.56
N GLY A 24 60.14 16.37 -41.70
CA GLY A 24 61.10 16.47 -42.79
C GLY A 24 61.00 17.85 -43.44
N GLY A 25 61.29 18.90 -42.68
CA GLY A 25 61.54 20.22 -43.26
C GLY A 25 62.76 20.14 -44.17
N LYS A 26 62.57 20.34 -45.48
CA LYS A 26 63.68 20.49 -46.41
C LYS A 26 64.34 21.85 -46.18
N VAL A 27 65.49 21.80 -45.52
CA VAL A 27 66.51 22.85 -45.50
C VAL A 27 67.08 22.97 -46.91
N TYR A 28 66.97 24.14 -47.52
CA TYR A 28 67.71 24.45 -48.74
C TYR A 28 69.14 24.83 -48.34
N LEU A 29 70.08 23.90 -48.48
CA LEU A 29 71.51 24.20 -48.46
C LEU A 29 71.83 24.96 -49.76
N MET A 30 72.18 26.25 -49.64
CA MET A 30 72.88 26.96 -50.70
C MET A 30 74.32 26.48 -50.72
N GLU A 31 74.61 25.54 -51.61
CA GLU A 31 75.98 25.20 -51.97
C GLU A 31 76.51 26.32 -52.89
N ARG A 32 77.50 27.07 -52.39
CA ARG A 32 78.25 28.04 -53.19
C ARG A 32 79.27 27.26 -54.01
N ASP A 33 78.93 26.95 -55.26
CA ASP A 33 79.93 26.49 -56.21
C ASP A 33 80.85 27.64 -56.62
N GLN A 34 82.11 27.47 -56.24
CA GLN A 34 83.24 28.27 -56.66
C GLN A 34 83.60 27.84 -58.09
N VAL A 35 83.20 28.63 -59.09
CA VAL A 35 83.61 28.37 -60.48
C VAL A 35 84.88 29.14 -60.78
N ASP A 36 85.99 28.41 -60.76
CA ASP A 36 87.28 28.85 -61.29
C ASP A 36 87.16 29.26 -62.75
N GLY A 37 87.72 30.44 -63.05
CA GLY A 37 87.82 30.97 -64.39
C GLY A 37 88.71 30.11 -65.27
N LYS A 38 88.15 29.61 -66.38
CA LYS A 38 88.90 29.36 -67.61
C LYS A 38 88.04 29.74 -68.80
N GLY A 39 88.30 30.93 -69.33
CA GLY A 39 87.70 31.40 -70.56
C GLY A 39 88.05 30.50 -71.73
N ARG A 40 87.01 30.02 -72.42
CA ARG A 40 87.04 29.68 -73.85
C ARG A 40 85.67 30.01 -74.43
N GLY A 41 85.66 30.87 -75.44
CA GLY A 41 84.61 31.04 -76.45
C GLY A 41 83.17 31.17 -75.93
N ARG A 42 82.68 32.40 -75.80
CA ARG A 42 81.23 32.65 -75.93
C ARG A 42 80.85 32.40 -77.39
N SER A 43 80.53 31.16 -77.74
CA SER A 43 79.61 30.92 -78.86
C SER A 43 78.23 31.34 -78.38
N ALA A 44 77.63 32.34 -79.05
CA ALA A 44 76.22 32.65 -78.86
C ALA A 44 75.41 31.33 -78.95
N PRO A 45 74.38 31.13 -78.10
CA PRO A 45 73.50 29.99 -78.27
C PRO A 45 72.94 30.04 -79.69
N PRO A 46 72.79 28.91 -80.40
CA PRO A 46 72.22 28.92 -81.74
C PRO A 46 70.86 29.63 -81.64
N GLU A 47 70.61 30.60 -82.54
CA GLU A 47 69.27 31.18 -82.68
C GLU A 47 68.30 30.05 -82.98
N VAL A 48 67.62 29.57 -81.94
CA VAL A 48 66.52 28.61 -82.04
C VAL A 48 65.49 29.28 -82.94
N SER A 49 65.16 28.66 -84.07
CA SER A 49 64.19 29.24 -84.98
C SER A 49 62.87 29.49 -84.24
N LEU A 50 62.17 30.58 -84.59
CA LEU A 50 60.89 30.93 -83.97
C LEU A 50 59.90 29.73 -83.98
N ASP A 51 60.01 28.90 -85.01
CA ASP A 51 59.24 27.69 -85.24
C ASP A 51 59.56 26.58 -84.23
N GLU A 52 60.83 26.31 -83.92
CA GLU A 52 61.22 25.35 -82.86
C GLU A 52 60.78 25.83 -81.45
N MET A 53 60.82 27.14 -81.21
CA MET A 53 60.35 27.72 -79.94
C MET A 53 58.82 27.61 -79.81
N GLN A 54 58.08 27.84 -80.90
CA GLN A 54 56.64 27.64 -80.96
C GLN A 54 56.25 26.17 -80.80
N GLN A 55 57.00 25.25 -81.41
CA GLN A 55 56.79 23.81 -81.28
C GLN A 55 57.04 23.31 -79.85
N ARG A 56 58.08 23.82 -79.16
CA ARG A 56 58.32 23.53 -77.73
C ARG A 56 57.20 24.08 -76.83
N LYS A 57 56.71 25.30 -77.09
CA LYS A 57 55.55 25.86 -76.36
C LYS A 57 54.28 25.03 -76.57
N MET A 58 54.04 24.57 -77.80
CA MET A 58 52.91 23.70 -78.13
C MET A 58 52.99 22.36 -77.38
N LEU A 59 54.16 21.70 -77.39
CA LEU A 59 54.36 20.44 -76.67
C LEU A 59 54.21 20.61 -75.15
N LEU A 60 54.72 21.70 -74.58
CA LEU A 60 54.55 22.02 -73.16
C LEU A 60 53.06 22.22 -72.82
N HIS A 61 52.32 22.95 -73.67
CA HIS A 61 50.90 23.19 -73.46
C HIS A 61 50.08 21.89 -73.55
N ILE A 62 50.40 21.00 -74.51
CA ILE A 62 49.79 19.66 -74.60
C ILE A 62 50.08 18.83 -73.33
N GLY A 63 51.30 18.91 -72.79
CA GLY A 63 51.67 18.25 -71.55
C GLY A 63 50.84 18.74 -70.35
N ILE A 64 50.73 20.06 -70.19
CA ILE A 64 49.93 20.68 -69.12
C ILE A 64 48.45 20.32 -69.28
N LEU A 65 47.90 20.36 -70.50
CA LEU A 65 46.51 19.99 -70.75
C LEU A 65 46.23 18.53 -70.36
N ARG A 66 47.11 17.60 -70.71
CA ARG A 66 46.99 16.19 -70.30
C ARG A 66 47.09 16.02 -68.79
N GLU A 67 47.98 16.75 -68.14
CA GLU A 67 48.11 16.73 -66.68
C GLU A 67 46.83 17.27 -66.00
N CYS A 68 46.27 18.37 -66.50
CA CYS A 68 44.99 18.91 -66.03
C CYS A 68 43.84 17.93 -66.26
N GLU A 69 43.78 17.24 -67.40
CA GLU A 69 42.76 16.22 -67.68
C GLU A 69 42.86 15.05 -66.69
N LEU A 70 44.07 14.57 -66.39
CA LEU A 70 44.29 13.51 -65.41
C LEU A 70 43.87 13.95 -64.00
N LYS A 71 44.22 15.18 -63.59
CA LYS A 71 43.80 15.75 -62.30
C LYS A 71 42.27 15.88 -62.20
N LEU A 72 41.61 16.31 -63.29
CA LEU A 72 40.15 16.40 -63.34
C LEU A 72 39.50 15.01 -63.21
N LYS A 73 40.03 14.00 -63.90
CA LYS A 73 39.54 12.61 -63.79
C LYS A 73 39.72 12.06 -62.38
N ALA A 74 40.85 12.31 -61.74
CA ALA A 74 41.11 11.89 -60.36
C ALA A 74 40.13 12.56 -59.37
N ALA A 75 39.97 13.88 -59.46
CA ALA A 75 39.02 14.63 -58.62
C ALA A 75 37.57 14.16 -58.83
N LEU A 76 37.19 13.79 -60.06
CA LEU A 76 35.87 13.25 -60.34
C LEU A 76 35.65 11.86 -59.72
N LEU A 77 36.68 11.01 -59.67
CA LEU A 77 36.61 9.72 -58.97
C LEU A 77 36.51 9.91 -57.46
N GLU A 78 37.28 10.82 -56.87
CA GLU A 78 37.20 11.16 -55.45
C GLU A 78 35.83 11.74 -55.08
N LEU A 79 35.27 12.62 -55.92
CA LEU A 79 33.94 13.19 -55.71
C LEU A 79 32.85 12.12 -55.78
N LYS A 80 32.96 11.14 -56.69
CA LYS A 80 32.03 10.01 -56.76
C LYS A 80 32.09 9.15 -55.50
N ALA A 81 33.30 8.79 -55.04
CA ALA A 81 33.47 8.02 -53.81
C ALA A 81 32.93 8.79 -52.58
N SER A 82 33.16 10.10 -52.51
CA SER A 82 32.62 10.97 -51.46
C SER A 82 31.09 11.05 -51.50
N LYS A 83 30.49 11.09 -52.69
CA LYS A 83 29.03 11.05 -52.86
C LYS A 83 28.46 9.72 -52.34
N GLU A 84 29.04 8.59 -52.70
CA GLU A 84 28.59 7.28 -52.23
C GLU A 84 28.67 7.19 -50.70
N MET A 85 29.73 7.72 -50.09
CA MET A 85 29.83 7.82 -48.63
C MET A 85 28.72 8.67 -48.01
N CYS A 86 28.40 9.82 -48.60
CA CYS A 86 27.29 10.66 -48.14
C CYS A 86 25.94 9.93 -48.25
N ASP A 87 25.71 9.18 -49.33
CA ASP A 87 24.48 8.41 -49.52
C ASP A 87 24.35 7.30 -48.44
N CYS A 88 25.45 6.62 -48.08
CA CYS A 88 25.48 5.68 -46.96
C CYS A 88 25.18 6.34 -45.62
N LEU A 89 25.81 7.48 -45.30
CA LEU A 89 25.57 8.21 -44.05
C LEU A 89 24.12 8.70 -43.93
N ILE A 90 23.49 9.05 -45.05
CA ILE A 90 22.07 9.41 -45.08
C ILE A 90 21.20 8.21 -44.71
N SER A 91 21.48 7.03 -45.28
CA SER A 91 20.73 5.81 -44.92
C SER A 91 20.88 5.43 -43.45
N GLU A 92 22.10 5.48 -42.90
CA GLU A 92 22.34 5.20 -41.47
C GLU A 92 21.60 6.19 -40.57
N ARG A 93 21.60 7.48 -40.93
CA ARG A 93 20.83 8.50 -40.21
C ARG A 93 19.33 8.18 -40.22
N ASP A 94 18.80 7.79 -41.37
CA ASP A 94 17.37 7.48 -41.51
C ASP A 94 17.00 6.23 -40.68
N ASP A 95 17.85 5.20 -40.68
CA ASP A 95 17.68 4.02 -39.82
C ASP A 95 17.65 4.41 -38.34
N HIS A 96 18.62 5.21 -37.88
CA HIS A 96 18.64 5.73 -36.52
C HIS A 96 17.42 6.58 -36.18
N GLU A 97 16.92 7.38 -37.12
CA GLU A 97 15.70 8.16 -36.92
C GLU A 97 14.49 7.24 -36.69
N THR A 98 14.37 6.14 -37.44
CA THR A 98 13.29 5.16 -37.22
C THR A 98 13.39 4.49 -35.86
N GLU A 99 14.60 4.12 -35.42
CA GLU A 99 14.84 3.52 -34.11
C GLU A 99 14.46 4.49 -32.97
N ILE A 100 14.88 5.75 -33.08
CA ILE A 100 14.53 6.81 -32.12
C ILE A 100 13.02 6.99 -32.03
N ARG A 101 12.31 7.03 -33.17
CA ARG A 101 10.84 7.13 -33.18
C ARG A 101 10.18 5.94 -32.47
N SER A 102 10.69 4.73 -32.69
CA SER A 102 10.22 3.52 -32.02
C SER A 102 10.42 3.59 -30.49
N VAL A 103 11.60 4.01 -30.06
CA VAL A 103 11.91 4.19 -28.63
C VAL A 103 11.01 5.25 -27.99
N ILE A 104 10.78 6.38 -28.66
CA ILE A 104 9.88 7.44 -28.17
C ILE A 104 8.45 6.90 -28.01
N PHE A 105 7.97 6.14 -28.99
CA PHE A 105 6.65 5.51 -28.93
C PHE A 105 6.53 4.58 -27.71
N MET A 106 7.50 3.67 -27.53
CA MET A 106 7.52 2.75 -26.40
C MET A 106 7.64 3.49 -25.06
N ASN A 107 8.46 4.53 -24.97
CA ASN A 107 8.60 5.34 -23.76
C ASN A 107 7.29 6.05 -23.41
N THR A 108 6.56 6.54 -24.42
CA THR A 108 5.25 7.16 -24.23
C THR A 108 4.22 6.15 -23.74
N LYS A 109 4.22 4.93 -24.30
CA LYS A 109 3.34 3.84 -23.85
C LYS A 109 3.62 3.46 -22.39
N LEU A 110 4.89 3.22 -22.04
CA LEU A 110 5.31 2.86 -20.68
C LEU A 110 4.98 3.96 -19.67
N LYS A 111 5.11 5.24 -20.05
CA LYS A 111 4.69 6.37 -19.21
C LYS A 111 3.18 6.36 -18.94
N GLY A 112 2.37 6.00 -19.93
CA GLY A 112 0.92 5.83 -19.77
C GLY A 112 0.60 4.71 -18.79
N GLU A 113 1.18 3.52 -19.00
CA GLU A 113 1.00 2.37 -18.10
C GLU A 113 1.44 2.68 -16.65
N LEU A 114 2.52 3.46 -16.48
CA LEU A 114 2.98 3.90 -15.16
C LEU A 114 1.98 4.84 -14.48
N ALA A 115 1.37 5.77 -15.22
CA ALA A 115 0.38 6.69 -14.68
C ALA A 115 -0.90 5.96 -14.25
N GLU A 116 -1.37 4.99 -15.04
CA GLU A 116 -2.52 4.15 -14.66
C GLU A 116 -2.25 3.32 -13.40
N MET A 117 -1.01 2.83 -13.23
CA MET A 117 -0.62 2.10 -12.04
C MET A 117 -0.53 3.00 -10.81
N ASP A 118 -0.06 4.24 -10.96
CA ASP A 118 -0.02 5.24 -9.89
C ASP A 118 -1.43 5.56 -9.36
N GLU A 119 -2.40 5.76 -10.26
CA GLU A 119 -3.80 5.97 -9.89
C GLU A 119 -4.35 4.79 -9.07
N LYS A 120 -4.10 3.55 -9.51
CA LYS A 120 -4.51 2.35 -8.75
C LYS A 120 -3.83 2.24 -7.39
N CYS A 121 -2.56 2.60 -7.28
CA CYS A 121 -1.85 2.61 -6.00
C CYS A 121 -2.45 3.63 -5.04
N ASN A 122 -2.86 4.80 -5.53
CA ASN A 122 -3.54 5.82 -4.73
C ASN A 122 -4.91 5.31 -4.25
N ASP A 123 -5.73 4.72 -5.12
CA ASP A 123 -7.02 4.12 -4.74
C ASP A 123 -6.87 3.04 -3.66
N LEU A 124 -5.88 2.15 -3.81
CA LEU A 124 -5.60 1.10 -2.81
C LEU A 124 -5.12 1.69 -1.47
N THR A 125 -4.36 2.78 -1.52
CA THR A 125 -3.90 3.52 -0.32
C THR A 125 -5.09 4.11 0.42
N ASP A 126 -6.03 4.74 -0.29
CA ASP A 126 -7.25 5.28 0.30
C ASP A 126 -8.14 4.18 0.91
N GLN A 127 -8.25 3.03 0.23
CA GLN A 127 -8.97 1.87 0.77
C GLN A 127 -8.32 1.33 2.04
N ARG A 128 -6.99 1.20 2.07
CA ARG A 128 -6.23 0.80 3.26
C ARG A 128 -6.51 1.74 4.43
N ASP A 129 -6.47 3.05 4.19
CA ASP A 129 -6.65 4.05 5.26
C ASP A 129 -8.06 4.00 5.83
N ARG A 130 -9.09 3.78 5.00
CA ARG A 130 -10.46 3.54 5.47
C ARG A 130 -10.58 2.29 6.33
N LEU A 131 -9.94 1.19 5.92
CA LEU A 131 -9.92 -0.04 6.71
C LEU A 131 -9.19 0.14 8.04
N GLN A 132 -8.10 0.91 8.06
CA GLN A 132 -7.33 1.18 9.27
C GLN A 132 -8.17 1.93 10.32
N VAL A 133 -9.01 2.88 9.89
CA VAL A 133 -9.97 3.56 10.77
C VAL A 133 -10.95 2.56 11.41
N LEU A 134 -11.55 1.69 10.60
CA LEU A 134 -12.48 0.66 11.11
C LEU A 134 -11.82 -0.30 12.09
N VAL A 135 -10.58 -0.72 11.82
CA VAL A 135 -9.82 -1.56 12.76
C VAL A 135 -9.60 -0.84 14.08
N SER A 136 -9.30 0.45 14.05
CA SER A 136 -9.09 1.24 15.27
C SER A 136 -10.39 1.36 16.09
N GLU A 137 -11.53 1.58 15.42
CA GLU A 137 -12.84 1.58 16.06
C GLU A 137 -13.20 0.22 16.68
N MET A 138 -12.81 -0.88 16.03
CA MET A 138 -13.01 -2.22 16.57
C MET A 138 -12.14 -2.48 17.81
N ASP A 139 -10.88 -2.04 17.80
CA ASP A 139 -9.99 -2.16 18.95
C ASP A 139 -10.54 -1.37 20.15
N ASP A 140 -11.08 -0.17 19.93
CA ASP A 140 -11.75 0.62 20.97
C ASP A 140 -12.97 -0.12 21.55
N CYS A 141 -13.81 -0.73 20.71
CA CYS A 141 -14.93 -1.55 21.17
C CYS A 141 -14.48 -2.76 21.97
N GLN A 142 -13.45 -3.46 21.50
CA GLN A 142 -12.90 -4.63 22.20
C GLN A 142 -12.38 -4.22 23.58
N ASN A 143 -11.60 -3.15 23.66
CA ASN A 143 -11.11 -2.61 24.92
C ASN A 143 -12.25 -2.27 25.88
N HIS A 144 -13.33 -1.64 25.38
CA HIS A 144 -14.48 -1.31 26.21
C HIS A 144 -15.17 -2.56 26.77
N TYR A 145 -15.34 -3.60 25.95
CA TYR A 145 -15.94 -4.86 26.38
C TYR A 145 -15.08 -5.58 27.44
N GLU A 146 -13.76 -5.63 27.25
CA GLU A 146 -12.84 -6.22 28.23
C GLU A 146 -12.92 -5.49 29.58
N GLN A 147 -13.03 -4.15 29.58
CA GLN A 147 -13.23 -3.38 30.81
C GLN A 147 -14.57 -3.69 31.48
N SER A 148 -15.66 -3.80 30.72
CA SER A 148 -16.97 -4.18 31.26
C SER A 148 -16.94 -5.58 31.90
N LEU A 149 -16.28 -6.55 31.25
CA LEU A 149 -16.12 -7.90 31.78
C LEU A 149 -15.35 -7.91 33.10
N LEU A 150 -14.24 -7.18 33.19
CA LEU A 150 -13.49 -7.03 34.44
C LEU A 150 -14.37 -6.46 35.56
N GLN A 151 -15.21 -5.49 35.25
CA GLN A 151 -16.09 -4.89 36.25
C GLN A 151 -17.20 -5.84 36.71
N ILE A 152 -17.73 -6.68 35.81
CA ILE A 152 -18.67 -7.76 36.17
C ILE A 152 -17.97 -8.79 37.06
N GLN A 153 -16.73 -9.17 36.74
CA GLN A 153 -15.95 -10.11 37.54
C GLN A 153 -15.72 -9.58 38.97
N VAL A 154 -15.37 -8.30 39.10
CA VAL A 154 -15.20 -7.65 40.41
C VAL A 154 -16.50 -7.64 41.22
N LEU A 155 -17.65 -7.42 40.57
CA LEU A 155 -18.95 -7.52 41.25
C LEU A 155 -19.26 -8.93 41.77
N GLN A 156 -18.70 -9.97 41.14
CA GLN A 156 -18.90 -11.36 41.56
C GLN A 156 -17.98 -11.80 42.72
N GLU A 157 -16.86 -11.13 42.97
CA GLU A 157 -15.90 -11.53 44.01
C GLU A 157 -16.24 -11.01 45.43
N GLU A 158 -17.11 -10.01 45.58
CA GLU A 158 -17.49 -9.47 46.91
C GLU A 158 -18.86 -10.00 47.41
N ASP A 159 -18.80 -11.10 48.19
CA ASP A 159 -19.77 -11.61 49.18
C ASP A 159 -21.16 -12.16 48.77
N ALA A 160 -21.40 -13.46 49.03
CA ALA A 160 -22.70 -14.13 49.30
C ALA A 160 -23.88 -14.01 48.30
N HIS A 161 -23.71 -13.29 47.18
CA HIS A 161 -24.72 -13.16 46.12
C HIS A 161 -24.15 -13.54 44.75
N GLU A 162 -24.94 -14.26 43.97
CA GLU A 162 -24.60 -14.68 42.61
C GLU A 162 -25.43 -13.84 41.64
N ILE A 163 -24.74 -13.23 40.67
CA ILE A 163 -25.37 -12.39 39.65
C ILE A 163 -25.44 -13.20 38.35
N VAL A 164 -26.66 -13.40 37.86
CA VAL A 164 -26.92 -14.06 36.58
C VAL A 164 -27.46 -13.02 35.60
N LEU A 165 -26.72 -12.79 34.52
CA LEU A 165 -27.07 -11.87 33.44
C LEU A 165 -27.52 -12.67 32.22
N PHE A 166 -28.70 -12.36 31.69
CA PHE A 166 -29.18 -12.95 30.44
C PHE A 166 -29.98 -11.92 29.63
N ALA A 167 -29.49 -11.59 28.44
CA ALA A 167 -30.05 -10.54 27.59
C ALA A 167 -30.24 -9.22 28.37
N ASP A 168 -31.46 -8.70 28.43
CA ASP A 168 -31.85 -7.50 29.19
C ASP A 168 -32.23 -7.77 30.65
N ASP A 169 -32.32 -9.04 31.06
CA ASP A 169 -32.69 -9.44 32.42
C ASP A 169 -31.45 -9.65 33.32
N THR A 170 -31.50 -9.06 34.51
CA THR A 170 -30.50 -9.26 35.58
C THR A 170 -31.16 -9.92 36.77
N SER A 171 -30.66 -11.10 37.15
CA SER A 171 -31.15 -11.84 38.31
C SER A 171 -30.10 -11.88 39.40
N LEU A 172 -30.49 -11.47 40.61
CA LEU A 172 -29.64 -11.49 41.80
C LEU A 172 -30.08 -12.64 42.70
N ILE A 173 -29.18 -13.57 43.01
CA ILE A 173 -29.45 -14.74 43.84
C ILE A 173 -28.71 -14.59 45.16
N PHE A 174 -29.45 -14.53 46.27
CA PHE A 174 -28.89 -14.33 47.61
C PHE A 174 -28.97 -15.61 48.44
N LYS A 175 -27.88 -15.96 49.12
CA LYS A 175 -27.87 -17.04 50.14
C LYS A 175 -28.06 -16.44 51.53
N VAL A 176 -29.30 -16.34 51.98
CA VAL A 176 -29.63 -15.79 53.31
C VAL A 176 -29.56 -16.86 54.40
N LYS A 177 -28.86 -16.58 55.51
CA LYS A 177 -28.72 -17.51 56.64
C LYS A 177 -30.00 -17.56 57.48
N ARG A 178 -30.39 -18.76 57.94
CA ARG A 178 -31.63 -18.99 58.73
C ARG A 178 -31.76 -18.19 60.03
N GLN A 179 -30.67 -17.67 60.58
CA GLN A 179 -30.65 -16.98 61.87
C GLN A 179 -30.60 -15.45 61.76
N GLN A 180 -30.50 -14.89 60.55
CA GLN A 180 -30.55 -13.43 60.37
C GLN A 180 -32.01 -12.96 60.35
N PRO A 181 -32.42 -12.06 61.26
CA PRO A 181 -33.77 -11.54 61.31
C PRO A 181 -34.03 -10.47 60.23
N THR A 182 -32.98 -9.84 59.69
CA THR A 182 -33.06 -8.70 58.77
C THR A 182 -32.43 -9.01 57.41
N TYR A 183 -32.91 -8.34 56.35
CA TYR A 183 -32.40 -8.45 54.98
C TYR A 183 -31.32 -7.40 54.68
N ASP A 184 -30.55 -6.97 55.68
CA ASP A 184 -29.61 -5.85 55.55
C ASP A 184 -28.50 -6.16 54.53
N ASP A 185 -27.98 -7.40 54.53
CA ASP A 185 -26.97 -7.85 53.56
C ASP A 185 -27.52 -7.82 52.13
N VAL A 186 -28.79 -8.20 51.95
CA VAL A 186 -29.47 -8.19 50.65
C VAL A 186 -29.69 -6.74 50.19
N ASN A 187 -30.18 -5.86 51.07
CA ASN A 187 -30.37 -4.45 50.76
C ASN A 187 -29.05 -3.73 50.46
N ASN A 188 -27.96 -4.07 51.17
CA ASN A 188 -26.63 -3.54 50.91
C ASN A 188 -26.11 -3.95 49.53
N ALA A 189 -26.25 -5.23 49.17
CA ALA A 189 -25.86 -5.72 47.85
C ALA A 189 -26.71 -5.12 46.72
N ILE A 190 -28.03 -5.03 46.91
CA ILE A 190 -28.92 -4.30 45.99
C ILE A 190 -28.48 -2.85 45.81
N SER A 191 -28.07 -2.17 46.89
CA SER A 191 -27.56 -0.79 46.80
C SER A 191 -26.24 -0.69 46.01
N LYS A 192 -25.33 -1.67 46.15
CA LYS A 192 -24.11 -1.74 45.31
C LYS A 192 -24.47 -1.92 43.83
N VAL A 193 -25.38 -2.85 43.53
CA VAL A 193 -25.86 -3.09 42.16
C VAL A 193 -26.53 -1.86 41.59
N GLU A 194 -27.39 -1.18 42.36
CA GLU A 194 -28.06 0.05 41.93
C GLU A 194 -27.06 1.16 41.56
N LYS A 195 -26.00 1.33 42.37
CA LYS A 195 -24.91 2.27 42.08
C LYS A 195 -24.17 1.88 40.81
N TRP A 196 -23.92 0.59 40.59
CA TRP A 196 -23.29 0.10 39.36
C TRP A 196 -24.17 0.36 38.13
N PHE A 197 -25.48 0.09 38.20
CA PHE A 197 -26.42 0.42 37.14
C PHE A 197 -26.38 1.91 36.80
N THR A 198 -26.43 2.76 37.83
CA THR A 198 -26.39 4.22 37.67
C THR A 198 -25.06 4.69 37.05
N ALA A 199 -23.93 4.13 37.48
CA ALA A 199 -22.61 4.45 36.93
C ALA A 199 -22.43 4.03 35.47
N ASN A 200 -23.17 3.01 35.01
CA ASN A 200 -23.16 2.50 33.64
C ASN A 200 -24.28 3.08 32.77
N ASN A 201 -24.96 4.15 33.22
CA ASN A 201 -26.12 4.75 32.54
C ASN A 201 -27.27 3.75 32.26
N LEU A 202 -27.41 2.72 33.09
CA LEU A 202 -28.49 1.73 33.01
C LEU A 202 -29.59 2.09 34.01
N LEU A 203 -30.86 2.00 33.58
CA LEU A 203 -32.02 2.25 34.42
C LEU A 203 -32.63 0.94 34.92
N LEU A 204 -32.57 0.71 36.23
CA LEU A 204 -33.31 -0.37 36.88
C LEU A 204 -34.81 -0.03 36.90
N ASN A 205 -35.65 -0.91 36.34
CA ASN A 205 -37.09 -0.74 36.32
C ASN A 205 -37.74 -1.34 37.58
N GLU A 206 -37.90 -0.52 38.60
CA GLU A 206 -38.52 -0.91 39.89
C GLU A 206 -39.90 -1.58 39.76
N MET A 207 -40.68 -1.23 38.73
CA MET A 207 -42.02 -1.80 38.52
C MET A 207 -41.97 -3.22 37.96
N LYS A 208 -40.88 -3.58 37.25
CA LYS A 208 -40.67 -4.92 36.70
C LYS A 208 -39.83 -5.80 37.61
N THR A 209 -39.05 -5.22 38.53
CA THR A 209 -38.24 -5.96 39.50
C THR A 209 -39.13 -6.70 40.49
N LYS A 210 -39.03 -8.04 40.48
CA LYS A 210 -39.80 -8.92 41.37
C LYS A 210 -38.86 -9.67 42.29
N CYS A 211 -39.31 -9.92 43.52
CA CYS A 211 -38.58 -10.79 44.45
C CYS A 211 -39.35 -12.10 44.62
N ILE A 212 -38.68 -13.24 44.44
CA ILE A 212 -39.22 -14.55 44.78
C ILE A 212 -38.40 -15.13 45.93
N ARG A 213 -39.07 -15.64 46.95
CA ARG A 213 -38.43 -16.19 48.14
C ARG A 213 -38.63 -17.69 48.19
N PHE A 214 -37.54 -18.43 48.02
CA PHE A 214 -37.53 -19.88 48.23
C PHE A 214 -37.29 -20.20 49.70
N SER A 215 -38.12 -21.06 50.27
CA SER A 215 -37.97 -21.47 51.67
C SER A 215 -38.37 -22.93 51.88
N LEU A 216 -37.70 -23.59 52.84
CA LEU A 216 -38.06 -24.94 53.24
C LEU A 216 -39.29 -24.91 54.16
N PRO A 217 -40.12 -25.97 54.16
CA PRO A 217 -41.23 -26.09 55.10
C PRO A 217 -40.75 -25.92 56.55
N ASN A 218 -41.55 -25.21 57.37
CA ASN A 218 -41.32 -24.96 58.81
C ASN A 218 -40.15 -24.02 59.16
N VAL A 219 -39.60 -23.25 58.22
CA VAL A 219 -38.62 -22.19 58.53
C VAL A 219 -39.35 -20.91 58.95
N ARG A 220 -39.03 -20.36 60.13
CA ARG A 220 -39.50 -19.03 60.54
C ARG A 220 -38.82 -17.97 59.67
N HIS A 221 -39.60 -17.10 59.05
CA HIS A 221 -39.07 -16.04 58.20
C HIS A 221 -38.62 -14.84 59.04
N GLY A 222 -37.51 -14.22 58.65
CA GLY A 222 -37.13 -12.91 59.15
C GLY A 222 -38.21 -11.88 58.82
N SER A 223 -38.45 -10.94 59.75
CA SER A 223 -39.33 -9.80 59.54
C SER A 223 -38.47 -8.66 59.01
N GLY A 224 -38.57 -8.41 57.70
CA GLY A 224 -37.84 -7.32 57.07
C GLY A 224 -38.36 -7.07 55.66
N THR A 225 -38.22 -5.83 55.21
CA THR A 225 -38.56 -5.42 53.85
C THR A 225 -37.29 -5.38 53.01
N ILE A 226 -37.37 -5.90 51.78
CA ILE A 226 -36.37 -5.65 50.73
C ILE A 226 -36.84 -4.44 49.93
N SER A 227 -35.99 -3.43 49.79
CA SER A 227 -36.32 -2.22 49.05
C SER A 227 -35.28 -1.91 47.99
N VAL A 228 -35.77 -1.37 46.86
CA VAL A 228 -34.97 -0.81 45.77
C VAL A 228 -35.37 0.66 45.67
N ARG A 229 -34.41 1.60 45.69
CA ARG A 229 -34.71 3.04 45.58
C ARG A 229 -35.73 3.57 46.60
N SER A 230 -35.71 3.04 47.82
CA SER A 230 -36.67 3.37 48.89
C SER A 230 -38.11 2.91 48.64
N LYS A 231 -38.33 2.04 47.64
CA LYS A 231 -39.62 1.39 47.39
C LYS A 231 -39.55 -0.09 47.79
N GLU A 232 -40.54 -0.55 48.53
CA GLU A 232 -40.63 -1.96 48.94
C GLU A 232 -40.91 -2.85 47.71
N LEU A 233 -40.10 -3.89 47.51
CA LEU A 233 -40.32 -4.86 46.44
C LEU A 233 -41.46 -5.81 46.80
N GLU A 234 -42.29 -6.13 45.80
CA GLU A 234 -43.30 -7.17 45.96
C GLU A 234 -42.65 -8.56 46.00
N PHE A 235 -43.06 -9.35 46.99
CA PHE A 235 -42.78 -10.78 47.01
C PHE A 235 -43.84 -11.51 46.19
N VAL A 236 -43.39 -12.15 45.10
CA VAL A 236 -44.26 -12.96 44.24
C VAL A 236 -44.04 -14.44 44.52
N ASN A 237 -45.11 -15.22 44.43
CA ASN A 237 -45.04 -16.67 44.63
C ASN A 237 -44.59 -17.41 43.37
N SER A 238 -44.69 -16.79 42.20
CA SER A 238 -44.24 -17.38 40.94
C SER A 238 -43.75 -16.32 39.95
N THR A 239 -42.70 -16.66 39.19
CA THR A 239 -42.11 -15.80 38.17
C THR A 239 -41.53 -16.63 37.03
N VAL A 240 -41.32 -16.03 35.86
CA VAL A 240 -40.62 -16.67 34.74
C VAL A 240 -39.13 -16.33 34.83
N PHE A 241 -38.29 -17.34 34.76
CA PHE A 241 -36.83 -17.22 34.70
C PHE A 241 -36.31 -18.10 33.57
N LEU A 242 -35.66 -17.50 32.57
CA LEU A 242 -35.12 -18.18 31.39
C LEU A 242 -36.14 -19.08 30.65
N GLY A 243 -37.41 -18.66 30.59
CA GLY A 243 -38.50 -19.40 29.95
C GLY A 243 -39.14 -20.49 30.83
N ILE A 244 -38.65 -20.71 32.05
CA ILE A 244 -39.23 -21.65 33.02
C ILE A 244 -40.04 -20.88 34.06
N THR A 245 -41.24 -21.35 34.38
CA THR A 245 -42.04 -20.77 35.47
C THR A 245 -41.56 -21.35 36.80
N LEU A 246 -40.89 -20.53 37.60
CA LEU A 246 -40.49 -20.85 38.96
C LEU A 246 -41.62 -20.54 39.93
N ASP A 247 -41.78 -21.39 40.94
CA ASP A 247 -42.73 -21.26 42.04
C ASP A 247 -41.95 -21.25 43.36
N ASP A 248 -42.40 -20.52 44.36
CA ASP A 248 -41.72 -20.31 45.66
C ASP A 248 -41.47 -21.61 46.43
N ARG A 249 -42.25 -22.66 46.12
CA ARG A 249 -42.11 -24.03 46.65
C ARG A 249 -41.39 -24.99 45.70
N PHE A 250 -40.81 -24.48 44.61
CA PHE A 250 -40.22 -25.27 43.53
C PHE A 250 -41.17 -26.34 42.96
N GLN A 251 -42.47 -26.03 42.88
CA GLN A 251 -43.45 -26.92 42.26
C GLN A 251 -43.55 -26.66 40.75
N TRP A 252 -43.56 -27.74 39.96
CA TRP A 252 -43.70 -27.65 38.50
C TRP A 252 -45.13 -27.40 38.03
N GLY A 253 -46.11 -27.44 38.93
CA GLY A 253 -47.53 -27.30 38.60
C GLY A 253 -47.87 -26.04 37.78
N PRO A 254 -47.44 -24.84 38.21
CA PRO A 254 -47.64 -23.61 37.44
C PRO A 254 -46.98 -23.65 36.06
N HIS A 255 -45.77 -24.20 35.95
CA HIS A 255 -45.07 -24.34 34.67
C HIS A 255 -45.80 -25.29 33.71
N ILE A 256 -46.23 -26.47 34.20
CA ILE A 256 -46.95 -27.47 33.42
C ILE A 256 -48.31 -26.93 32.94
N LYS A 257 -49.00 -26.14 33.77
CA LYS A 257 -50.27 -25.51 33.39
C LYS A 257 -50.09 -24.42 32.32
N ASN A 258 -48.98 -23.69 32.37
CA ASN A 258 -48.65 -22.65 31.41
C ASN A 258 -47.96 -23.18 30.15
N PHE A 259 -47.70 -24.50 30.08
CA PHE A 259 -47.16 -25.14 28.90
C PHE A 259 -48.20 -25.12 27.76
N PRO A 260 -47.89 -24.59 26.57
CA PRO A 260 -48.83 -24.58 25.46
C PRO A 260 -49.21 -26.02 25.07
N VAL A 261 -50.51 -26.34 25.11
CA VAL A 261 -51.07 -27.66 24.75
C VAL A 261 -50.67 -28.13 23.33
N ALA A 262 -50.23 -27.21 22.46
CA ALA A 262 -49.73 -27.48 21.13
C ALA A 262 -48.45 -28.35 21.09
N GLU A 263 -47.58 -28.30 22.11
CA GLU A 263 -46.35 -29.11 22.13
C GLU A 263 -46.56 -30.51 22.70
N ALA A 264 -47.51 -30.70 23.62
CA ALA A 264 -47.90 -32.01 24.15
C ALA A 264 -48.49 -32.94 23.08
N GLY A 265 -49.01 -32.38 21.97
CA GLY A 265 -49.47 -33.13 20.80
C GLY A 265 -48.32 -33.74 19.96
N ARG A 266 -47.11 -33.19 20.01
CA ARG A 266 -45.97 -33.69 19.22
C ARG A 266 -45.33 -34.94 19.83
N SER A 267 -45.28 -35.06 21.16
CA SER A 267 -44.73 -36.27 21.82
C SER A 267 -45.61 -37.51 21.66
N ARG A 268 -46.93 -37.37 21.46
CA ARG A 268 -47.81 -38.52 21.16
C ARG A 268 -47.56 -39.13 19.78
N ASN A 269 -47.01 -38.37 18.83
CA ASN A 269 -46.68 -38.86 17.49
C ASN A 269 -45.38 -39.68 17.41
N LEU A 270 -44.56 -39.70 18.46
CA LEU A 270 -43.34 -40.52 18.50
C LEU A 270 -43.60 -41.96 18.99
N GLN A 271 -44.66 -42.19 19.78
CA GLN A 271 -45.07 -43.56 20.17
C GLN A 271 -45.92 -44.27 19.11
N ALA A 272 -46.55 -43.53 18.19
CA ALA A 272 -47.32 -44.11 17.08
C ALA A 272 -46.46 -44.57 15.89
N ARG A 273 -45.15 -44.28 15.90
CA ARG A 273 -44.21 -44.60 14.80
C ARG A 273 -43.35 -45.85 15.04
N THR A 274 -43.46 -46.50 16.20
CA THR A 274 -42.73 -47.76 16.51
C THR A 274 -43.61 -49.01 16.49
N SER A 275 -44.91 -48.90 16.16
CA SER A 275 -45.83 -50.05 16.08
C SER A 275 -46.17 -50.50 14.65
N TYR A 276 -45.36 -50.14 13.65
CA TYR A 276 -45.49 -50.66 12.28
C TYR A 276 -44.11 -51.02 11.73
N ILE A 277 -43.64 -52.22 12.09
CA ILE A 277 -42.66 -52.98 11.32
C ILE A 277 -43.20 -54.43 11.32
N PRO A 278 -43.61 -55.00 10.17
CA PRO A 278 -44.03 -56.41 10.06
C PRO A 278 -42.85 -57.37 10.28
#